data_AF-A0A2D6ZBP7-F1
#
_entry.id   AF-A0A2D6ZBP7-F1
#
_cell.length_a   1.000
_cell.length_b   1.000
_cell.length_c   1.000
_cell.angle_alpha   90.00
_cell.angle_beta   90.00
_cell.angle_gamma   90.00
#
_symmetry.space_group_name_H-M   'P 1'
#
loop_
_entity.id
_entity.type
_entity.pdbx_description
1 polymer ?
#
loop_
_entity_poly.entity_id
_entity_poly.type
_entity_poly.pdbx_seq_one_letter_code
_entity_poly.pdbx_strand_id
1 'polypeptide(L)'
;MIKKFEAESKYKSYDADGDGVVSDEELARAKEFTDMELREEKAEAQKRMAWVAIIAMCAYPLISLLIPESKLQTWGSMSDMIFLSQASIVGMYFGAQAYMSRK
;
A
#
# COMPACT_ATOMS: atom_id res chain seq x y z
N MET A 1 -23.64 36.27 -0.96
CA MET A 1 -24.31 35.92 0.31
C MET A 1 -23.49 34.86 0.99
N ILE A 2 -22.88 35.21 2.13
CA ILE A 2 -21.96 34.36 2.89
C ILE A 2 -22.81 33.31 3.63
N LYS A 3 -22.69 32.04 3.25
CA LYS A 3 -23.36 30.92 3.93
C LYS A 3 -22.49 30.51 5.11
N LYS A 4 -22.88 30.90 6.32
CA LYS A 4 -22.31 30.35 7.57
C LYS A 4 -22.96 29.01 7.85
N PHE A 5 -22.15 27.96 8.01
CA PHE A 5 -22.60 26.60 8.30
C PHE A 5 -22.84 26.37 9.79
N GLU A 6 -23.80 25.49 10.09
CA GLU A 6 -24.17 25.02 11.42
C GLU A 6 -23.03 24.27 12.12
N ALA A 7 -23.04 24.36 13.45
CA ALA A 7 -21.91 24.12 14.36
C ALA A 7 -21.34 22.69 14.46
N GLU A 8 -21.79 21.73 13.66
CA GLU A 8 -21.43 20.30 13.77
C GLU A 8 -21.16 19.67 12.38
N SER A 9 -20.54 20.44 11.50
CA SER A 9 -20.25 20.01 10.14
C SER A 9 -18.84 19.41 10.08
N LYS A 10 -18.72 18.17 9.55
CA LYS A 10 -17.45 17.44 9.24
C LYS A 10 -16.38 18.27 8.51
N TYR A 11 -16.73 19.46 8.03
CA TYR A 11 -15.89 20.37 7.29
C TYR A 11 -15.08 21.33 8.17
N LYS A 12 -15.36 21.42 9.48
CA LYS A 12 -14.60 22.26 10.41
C LYS A 12 -13.12 21.86 10.55
N SER A 13 -12.78 20.61 10.22
CA SER A 13 -11.39 20.14 10.17
C SER A 13 -10.59 20.66 8.97
N TYR A 14 -11.27 21.24 7.98
CA TYR A 14 -10.64 21.80 6.78
C TYR A 14 -10.56 23.33 6.81
N ASP A 15 -11.10 23.96 7.86
CA ASP A 15 -10.95 25.39 8.14
C ASP A 15 -9.55 25.61 8.76
N ALA A 16 -8.60 26.01 7.92
CA ALA A 16 -7.18 26.09 8.27
C ALA A 16 -6.80 27.48 8.82
N ASP A 17 -7.58 28.52 8.48
CA ASP A 17 -7.39 29.88 8.99
C ASP A 17 -8.29 30.26 10.17
N GLY A 18 -9.30 29.42 10.48
CA GLY A 18 -10.14 29.52 11.66
C GLY A 18 -11.20 30.62 11.58
N ASP A 19 -11.54 31.06 10.37
CA ASP A 19 -12.49 32.14 10.13
C ASP A 19 -13.97 31.67 10.14
N GLY A 20 -14.19 30.35 10.18
CA GLY A 20 -15.49 29.70 10.19
C GLY A 20 -16.11 29.46 8.80
N VAL A 21 -15.34 29.69 7.72
CA VAL A 21 -15.73 29.49 6.32
C VAL A 21 -14.62 28.75 5.58
N VAL A 22 -14.84 27.46 5.32
CA VAL A 22 -13.92 26.68 4.47
C VAL A 22 -13.97 27.23 3.04
N SER A 23 -12.87 27.85 2.63
CA SER A 23 -12.68 28.36 1.27
C SER A 23 -12.39 27.22 0.28
N ASP A 24 -12.67 27.46 -1.01
CA ASP A 24 -12.34 26.50 -2.07
C ASP A 24 -10.83 26.19 -2.13
N GLU A 25 -9.98 27.15 -1.70
CA GLU A 25 -8.52 27.00 -1.63
C GLU A 25 -8.07 26.08 -0.48
N GLU A 26 -8.78 26.08 0.65
CA GLU A 26 -8.50 25.18 1.77
C GLU A 26 -8.96 23.76 1.47
N LEU A 27 -10.12 23.59 0.82
CA LEU A 27 -10.58 22.30 0.30
C LEU A 27 -9.61 21.71 -0.73
N ALA A 28 -9.06 22.56 -1.62
CA ALA A 28 -8.07 22.13 -2.60
C ALA A 28 -6.76 21.67 -1.92
N ARG A 29 -6.24 22.45 -0.97
CA ARG A 29 -5.03 22.07 -0.21
C ARG A 29 -5.23 20.80 0.60
N ALA A 30 -6.36 20.65 1.27
CA ALA A 30 -6.67 19.45 2.04
C ALA A 30 -6.74 18.19 1.17
N LYS A 31 -7.30 18.32 -0.03
CA LYS A 31 -7.35 17.24 -1.02
C LYS A 31 -5.97 16.87 -1.54
N GLU A 32 -5.14 17.87 -1.86
CA GLU A 32 -3.74 17.62 -2.26
C GLU A 32 -2.94 16.94 -1.16
N PHE A 33 -3.10 17.38 0.10
CA PHE A 33 -2.42 16.77 1.24
C PHE A 33 -2.84 15.31 1.43
N THR A 34 -4.16 15.03 1.38
CA THR A 34 -4.69 13.66 1.47
C THR A 34 -4.18 12.77 0.34
N ASP A 35 -4.12 13.29 -0.89
CA ASP A 35 -3.59 12.56 -2.04
C ASP A 35 -2.09 12.27 -1.90
N MET A 36 -1.32 13.19 -1.32
CA MET A 36 0.11 12.97 -1.01
C MET A 36 0.28 11.87 0.04
N GLU A 37 -0.45 11.94 1.16
CA GLU A 37 -0.41 10.90 2.20
C GLU A 37 -0.76 9.52 1.65
N LEU A 38 -1.82 9.43 0.84
CA LEU A 38 -2.25 8.16 0.22
C LEU A 38 -1.18 7.59 -0.72
N ARG A 39 -0.45 8.45 -1.44
CA ARG A 39 0.67 8.02 -2.30
C ARG A 39 1.85 7.52 -1.48
N GLU A 40 2.19 8.20 -0.40
CA GLU A 40 3.25 7.80 0.52
C GLU A 40 2.93 6.46 1.19
N GLU A 41 1.72 6.27 1.71
CA GLU A 41 1.29 4.99 2.29
C GLU A 41 1.40 3.84 1.27
N LYS A 42 0.97 4.06 0.03
CA LYS A 42 1.09 3.06 -1.04
C LYS A 42 2.56 2.74 -1.33
N ALA A 43 3.44 3.74 -1.40
CA ALA A 43 4.86 3.53 -1.66
C ALA A 43 5.53 2.75 -0.51
N GLU A 44 5.23 3.08 0.74
CA GLU A 44 5.73 2.34 1.90
C GLU A 44 5.19 0.91 1.94
N ALA A 45 3.93 0.68 1.60
CA ALA A 45 3.36 -0.67 1.48
C ALA A 45 4.08 -1.50 0.40
N GLN A 46 4.38 -0.91 -0.76
CA GLN A 46 5.14 -1.57 -1.83
C GLN A 46 6.57 -1.91 -1.39
N LYS A 47 7.25 -0.98 -0.72
CA LYS A 47 8.61 -1.20 -0.18
C LYS A 47 8.62 -2.34 0.84
N ARG A 48 7.68 -2.36 1.79
CA ARG A 48 7.55 -3.44 2.77
C ARG A 48 7.30 -4.78 2.10
N MET A 49 6.38 -4.83 1.12
CA MET A 49 6.10 -6.03 0.34
C MET A 49 7.35 -6.55 -0.39
N ALA A 50 8.11 -5.65 -1.03
CA ALA A 50 9.34 -6.00 -1.72
C ALA A 50 10.40 -6.58 -0.76
N TRP A 51 10.59 -5.96 0.40
CA TRP A 51 11.52 -6.46 1.42
C TRP A 51 11.13 -7.86 1.93
N VAL A 52 9.85 -8.07 2.24
CA VAL A 52 9.34 -9.38 2.67
C VAL A 52 9.56 -10.44 1.60
N ALA A 53 9.29 -10.12 0.32
CA ALA A 53 9.52 -11.03 -0.79
C ALA A 53 11.00 -11.40 -0.96
N ILE A 54 11.91 -10.41 -0.90
CA ILE A 54 13.36 -10.64 -0.99
C ILE A 54 13.84 -11.52 0.16
N ILE A 55 13.42 -11.21 1.39
CA ILE A 55 13.77 -12.00 2.57
C ILE A 55 13.29 -13.44 2.42
N ALA A 56 12.05 -13.66 1.97
CA ALA A 56 11.51 -15.00 1.75
C ALA A 56 12.28 -15.78 0.67
N MET A 57 12.61 -15.14 -0.45
CA MET A 57 13.36 -15.76 -1.55
C MET A 57 14.80 -16.12 -1.14
N CYS A 58 15.43 -15.34 -0.26
CA CYS A 58 16.75 -15.67 0.30
C CYS A 58 16.66 -16.70 1.42
N ALA A 59 15.64 -16.63 2.28
CA ALA A 59 15.47 -17.55 3.41
C ALA A 59 15.19 -18.99 2.95
N TYR A 60 14.41 -19.17 1.88
CA TYR A 60 14.04 -20.48 1.37
C TYR A 60 15.23 -21.40 1.04
N PRO A 61 16.23 -20.99 0.21
CA PRO A 61 17.41 -21.80 -0.03
C PRO A 61 18.30 -21.92 1.21
N LEU A 62 18.36 -20.92 2.09
CA LEU A 62 19.16 -20.99 3.33
C LEU A 62 18.62 -22.04 4.30
N ILE A 63 17.30 -22.16 4.43
CA ILE A 63 16.66 -23.18 5.26
C ILE A 63 16.94 -24.59 4.72
N SER A 64 17.12 -24.74 3.40
CA SER A 64 17.42 -26.04 2.79
C SER A 64 18.70 -26.70 3.33
N LEU A 65 19.64 -25.92 3.85
CA LEU A 65 20.88 -26.41 4.47
C LEU A 65 20.65 -27.21 5.77
N LEU A 66 19.49 -27.06 6.41
CA LEU A 66 19.12 -27.76 7.64
C LEU A 66 18.24 -28.99 7.37
N ILE A 67 17.83 -29.20 6.11
CA ILE A 67 16.88 -30.24 5.72
C ILE A 67 17.63 -31.53 5.33
N PRO A 68 17.19 -32.71 5.81
CA PRO A 68 17.77 -33.99 5.38
C PRO A 68 17.63 -34.20 3.87
N GLU A 69 18.64 -34.83 3.26
CA GLU A 69 18.68 -35.08 1.81
C GLU A 69 17.44 -35.81 1.28
N SER A 70 16.86 -36.71 2.07
CA SER A 70 15.63 -37.44 1.73
C SER A 70 14.39 -36.55 1.55
N LYS A 71 14.43 -35.30 2.01
CA LYS A 71 13.34 -34.32 1.90
C LYS A 71 13.66 -33.17 0.94
N LEU A 72 14.89 -33.07 0.42
CA LEU A 72 15.30 -31.98 -0.48
C LEU A 72 14.52 -31.99 -1.79
N GLN A 73 14.20 -33.18 -2.34
CA GLN A 73 13.42 -33.26 -3.57
C GLN A 73 12.01 -32.67 -3.39
N THR A 74 11.33 -33.04 -2.31
CA THR A 74 10.00 -32.49 -1.97
C THR A 74 10.08 -30.99 -1.69
N TRP A 75 11.11 -30.55 -0.98
CA TRP A 75 11.37 -29.13 -0.73
C TRP A 75 11.57 -28.35 -2.03
N GLY A 76 12.39 -28.85 -2.96
CA GLY A 76 12.55 -28.22 -4.28
C GLY A 76 11.24 -28.13 -5.05
N SER A 77 10.45 -29.20 -5.09
CA SER A 77 9.15 -29.16 -5.80
C SER A 77 8.14 -28.17 -5.20
N MET A 78 8.21 -27.91 -3.89
CA MET A 78 7.36 -26.91 -3.24
C MET A 78 7.79 -25.47 -3.56
N SER A 79 9.07 -25.22 -3.88
CA SER A 79 9.57 -23.87 -4.15
C SER A 79 8.92 -23.25 -5.36
N ASP A 80 8.74 -24.05 -6.42
CA ASP A 80 8.18 -23.59 -7.68
C ASP A 80 6.73 -23.11 -7.48
N MET A 81 5.94 -23.87 -6.72
CA MET A 81 4.55 -23.51 -6.42
C MET A 81 4.47 -22.26 -5.52
N ILE A 82 5.34 -22.16 -4.51
CA ILE A 82 5.37 -21.01 -3.60
C ILE A 82 5.79 -19.74 -4.35
N PHE A 83 6.84 -19.78 -5.16
CA PHE A 83 7.31 -18.60 -5.88
C PHE A 83 6.37 -18.19 -7.00
N LEU A 84 5.78 -19.14 -7.73
CA LEU A 84 4.78 -18.84 -8.75
C LEU A 84 3.53 -18.18 -8.15
N SER A 85 3.02 -18.72 -7.03
CA SER A 85 1.86 -18.15 -6.35
C SER A 85 2.16 -16.76 -5.78
N GLN A 86 3.33 -16.56 -5.18
CA GLN A 86 3.76 -15.25 -4.69
C GLN A 86 3.84 -14.22 -5.82
N ALA A 87 4.50 -14.57 -6.94
CA ALA A 87 4.59 -13.69 -8.11
C ALA A 87 3.20 -13.30 -8.64
N SER A 88 2.26 -14.25 -8.64
CA SER A 88 0.88 -14.03 -9.11
C SER A 88 0.12 -13.04 -8.21
N ILE A 89 0.21 -13.21 -6.89
CA ILE A 89 -0.45 -12.32 -5.91
C ILE A 89 0.11 -10.90 -6.04
N VAL A 90 1.45 -10.78 -6.11
CA VAL A 90 2.13 -9.50 -6.25
C VAL A 90 1.77 -8.83 -7.57
N GLY A 91 1.78 -9.57 -8.67
CA GLY A 91 1.38 -9.08 -9.99
C GLY A 91 -0.07 -8.59 -10.04
N MET A 92 -1.00 -9.34 -9.43
CA MET A 92 -2.40 -8.92 -9.34
C MET A 92 -2.58 -7.66 -8.50
N TYR A 93 -1.88 -7.54 -7.36
CA TYR A 93 -1.92 -6.35 -6.52
C TYR A 93 -1.41 -5.11 -7.26
N PHE A 94 -0.26 -5.20 -7.92
CA PHE A 94 0.28 -4.09 -8.72
C PHE A 94 -0.61 -3.78 -9.93
N GLY A 95 -1.18 -4.79 -10.58
CA GLY A 95 -2.13 -4.61 -11.67
C GLY A 95 -3.40 -3.88 -11.24
N ALA A 96 -3.98 -4.27 -10.10
CA ALA A 96 -5.14 -3.59 -9.52
C ALA A 96 -4.82 -2.15 -9.14
N GLN A 97 -3.66 -1.90 -8.52
CA GLN A 97 -3.21 -0.54 -8.19
C GLN A 97 -3.04 0.34 -9.44
N ALA A 98 -2.40 -0.19 -10.49
CA ALA A 98 -2.22 0.53 -11.75
C ALA A 98 -3.54 0.82 -12.48
N TYR A 99 -4.51 -0.08 -12.38
CA TYR A 99 -5.87 0.14 -12.89
C TYR A 99 -6.59 1.25 -12.12
N MET A 100 -6.52 1.21 -10.78
CA MET A 100 -7.13 2.23 -9.93
C MET A 100 -6.48 3.61 -10.10
N SER A 101 -5.17 3.69 -10.34
CA SER A 101 -4.48 4.98 -10.54
C SER A 101 -4.77 5.64 -11.89
N ARG A 102 -5.36 4.92 -12.85
CA ARG A 102 -5.76 5.48 -14.16
C ARG A 102 -7.16 6.08 -14.16
N LYS A 103 -7.95 5.83 -13.11
CA LYS A 103 -9.33 6.29 -12.97
C LYS A 103 -9.38 7.49 -12.02
#